data_AF-A0A7C5LZ37-F1
#
_entry.id   AF-A0A7C5LZ37-F1
#
_cell.length_a   1.000
_cell.length_b   1.000
_cell.length_c   1.000
_cell.angle_alpha   90.00
_cell.angle_beta   90.00
_cell.angle_gamma   90.00
#
_symmetry.space_group_name_H-M   'P 1'
#
loop_
_entity.id
_entity.type
_entity.pdbx_description
1 polymer ?
#
loop_
_entity_poly.entity_id
_entity_poly.type
_entity_poly.pdbx_seq_one_letter_code
_entity_poly.pdbx_strand_id
1 'polypeptide(L)'
;MPKLISLYIRQVLFGFGLSAAFVALLLFSNVANLWHLVSTSPMGWIAVFMLFWANGIVFAGVQFAITVMRLEARDDQSGGGRKAPEPVLQPVAIPVER
;
A
#
# COMPACT_ATOMS: atom_id res chain seq x y z
N MET A 1 10.80 -10.68 -13.21
CA MET A 1 9.55 -9.92 -13.40
C MET A 1 9.83 -8.46 -13.08
N PRO A 2 9.34 -7.48 -13.86
CA PRO A 2 9.51 -6.05 -13.58
C PRO A 2 9.11 -5.73 -12.13
N LYS A 3 9.96 -5.02 -11.37
CA LYS A 3 9.78 -4.78 -9.93
C LYS A 3 8.45 -4.08 -9.60
N LEU A 4 7.96 -3.24 -10.51
CA LEU A 4 6.69 -2.52 -10.39
C LEU A 4 5.48 -3.47 -10.35
N ILE A 5 5.47 -4.51 -11.16
CA ILE A 5 4.36 -5.47 -11.24
C ILE A 5 4.29 -6.34 -9.97
N SER A 6 5.45 -6.76 -9.45
CA SER A 6 5.52 -7.48 -8.18
C SER A 6 5.03 -6.64 -7.01
N LEU A 7 5.36 -5.34 -7.01
CA LEU A 7 4.93 -4.41 -5.97
C LEU A 7 3.41 -4.20 -6.04
N TYR A 8 2.84 -4.10 -7.25
CA TYR A 8 1.39 -4.02 -7.48
C TYR A 8 0.62 -5.22 -6.91
N ILE A 9 1.02 -6.45 -7.29
CA ILE A 9 0.32 -7.68 -6.87
C ILE A 9 0.31 -7.79 -5.34
N ARG A 10 1.41 -7.43 -4.69
CA ARG A 10 1.53 -7.51 -3.22
C ARG A 10 0.53 -6.58 -2.52
N GLN A 11 0.30 -5.38 -3.04
CA GLN A 11 -0.65 -4.43 -2.45
C GLN A 11 -2.11 -4.81 -2.67
N VAL A 12 -2.43 -5.38 -3.83
CA VAL A 12 -3.75 -5.96 -4.09
C VAL A 12 -4.03 -7.09 -3.11
N LEU A 13 -3.05 -7.96 -2.85
CA LEU A 13 -3.17 -9.04 -1.86
C LEU A 13 -3.39 -8.51 -0.44
N PHE A 14 -2.69 -7.44 -0.04
CA PHE A 14 -2.94 -6.79 1.25
C PHE A 14 -4.35 -6.20 1.35
N GLY A 15 -4.84 -5.56 0.28
CA GLY A 15 -6.22 -5.04 0.22
C GLY A 15 -7.27 -6.14 0.33
N PHE A 16 -7.08 -7.26 -0.37
CA PHE A 16 -7.97 -8.42 -0.27
C PHE A 16 -7.89 -9.11 1.10
N GLY A 17 -6.69 -9.20 1.70
CA GLY A 17 -6.55 -9.71 3.07
C GLY A 17 -7.29 -8.86 4.09
N LEU A 18 -7.22 -7.53 3.97
CA LEU A 18 -7.96 -6.61 4.83
C LEU A 18 -9.48 -6.73 4.62
N SER A 19 -9.93 -6.89 3.38
CA SER A 19 -11.34 -7.16 3.06
C SER A 19 -11.86 -8.44 3.71
N ALA A 20 -11.07 -9.53 3.70
CA ALA A 20 -11.46 -10.78 4.34
C ALA A 20 -11.70 -10.58 5.84
N ALA A 21 -10.79 -9.86 6.51
CA ALA A 21 -10.93 -9.53 7.91
C ALA A 21 -12.18 -8.65 8.16
N PHE A 22 -12.42 -7.65 7.31
CA PHE A 22 -13.58 -6.77 7.42
C PHE A 22 -14.91 -7.53 7.24
N VAL A 23 -15.02 -8.36 6.21
CA VAL A 23 -16.23 -9.16 5.96
C VAL A 23 -16.45 -10.19 7.06
N ALA A 24 -15.39 -10.83 7.57
CA ALA A 24 -15.49 -11.70 8.73
C ALA A 24 -16.04 -10.96 9.95
N LEU A 25 -15.61 -9.71 10.16
CA LEU A 25 -16.09 -8.88 11.27
C LEU A 25 -17.57 -8.47 11.13
N LEU A 26 -18.01 -8.15 9.91
CA LEU A 26 -19.42 -7.84 9.60
C LEU A 26 -20.33 -9.05 9.87
N LEU A 27 -19.90 -10.22 9.40
CA LEU A 27 -20.60 -11.48 9.61
C LEU A 27 -20.60 -11.87 11.09
N PHE A 28 -19.46 -11.78 11.78
CA PHE A 28 -19.36 -12.11 13.21
C PHE A 28 -20.21 -11.18 14.08
N SER A 29 -20.19 -9.88 13.81
CA SER A 29 -20.99 -8.89 14.54
C SER A 29 -22.48 -8.91 14.15
N ASN A 30 -22.86 -9.80 13.23
CA ASN A 30 -24.21 -9.93 12.69
C ASN A 30 -24.83 -8.57 12.30
N VAL A 31 -24.03 -7.71 11.65
CA VAL A 31 -24.46 -6.36 11.26
C VAL A 31 -25.69 -6.49 10.37
N ALA A 32 -26.76 -5.76 10.68
CA ALA A 32 -28.03 -5.83 9.94
C ALA A 32 -28.61 -7.25 9.78
N ASN A 33 -28.31 -8.15 10.71
CA ASN A 33 -28.72 -9.56 10.67
C ASN A 33 -28.16 -10.37 9.46
N LEU A 34 -27.04 -9.90 8.88
CA LEU A 34 -26.42 -10.51 7.69
C LEU A 34 -25.96 -11.95 7.91
N TRP A 35 -25.49 -12.30 9.11
CA TRP A 35 -25.10 -13.67 9.43
C TRP A 35 -26.28 -14.63 9.26
N HIS A 36 -27.44 -14.24 9.80
CA HIS A 36 -28.66 -15.02 9.70
C HIS A 36 -29.15 -15.12 8.25
N LEU A 37 -29.08 -14.01 7.49
CA LEU A 37 -29.46 -13.96 6.09
C LEU A 37 -28.62 -14.89 5.20
N VAL A 38 -27.30 -14.88 5.43
CA VAL A 38 -26.35 -15.72 4.70
C VAL A 38 -26.49 -17.19 5.09
N SER A 39 -26.60 -17.50 6.38
CA SER A 39 -26.65 -18.89 6.87
C SER A 39 -27.95 -19.62 6.53
N THR A 40 -29.06 -18.90 6.38
CA THR A 40 -30.38 -19.49 6.09
C THR A 40 -30.67 -19.54 4.59
N SER A 41 -29.92 -18.81 3.77
CA SER A 41 -30.12 -18.77 2.32
C SER A 41 -29.35 -19.87 1.60
N PRO A 42 -29.97 -20.62 0.68
CA PRO A 42 -29.27 -21.57 -0.21
C PRO A 42 -28.16 -20.90 -1.03
N MET A 43 -28.26 -19.59 -1.25
CA MET A 43 -27.32 -18.75 -2.01
C MET A 43 -26.37 -17.96 -1.09
N GLY A 44 -26.29 -18.29 0.21
CA GLY A 44 -25.48 -17.56 1.18
C GLY A 44 -24.01 -17.42 0.79
N TRP A 45 -23.43 -18.45 0.19
CA TRP A 45 -22.04 -18.44 -0.27
C TRP A 45 -21.78 -17.40 -1.38
N ILE A 46 -22.74 -17.18 -2.28
CA ILE A 46 -22.66 -16.13 -3.31
C ILE A 46 -22.74 -14.75 -2.67
N ALA A 47 -23.61 -14.57 -1.67
CA ALA A 47 -23.71 -13.30 -0.95
C ALA A 47 -22.39 -12.96 -0.23
N VAL A 48 -21.76 -13.93 0.44
CA VAL A 48 -20.44 -13.74 1.06
C VAL A 48 -19.38 -13.46 0.01
N PHE A 49 -19.38 -14.18 -1.12
CA PHE A 49 -18.44 -13.95 -2.21
C PHE A 49 -18.57 -12.54 -2.80
N MET A 50 -19.80 -12.10 -3.11
CA MET A 50 -20.05 -10.74 -3.63
C MET A 50 -19.64 -9.68 -2.62
N LEU A 51 -19.99 -9.87 -1.34
CA LEU A 51 -19.62 -8.95 -0.26
C LEU A 51 -18.10 -8.85 -0.13
N PHE A 52 -17.40 -9.98 -0.12
CA PHE A 52 -15.95 -10.06 -0.07
C PHE A 52 -15.28 -9.44 -1.30
N TRP A 53 -15.80 -9.72 -2.49
CA TRP A 53 -15.24 -9.24 -3.75
C TRP A 53 -15.42 -7.73 -3.91
N ALA A 54 -16.63 -7.22 -3.64
CA ALA A 54 -16.93 -5.79 -3.70
C ALA A 54 -16.05 -5.00 -2.71
N ASN A 55 -15.96 -5.45 -1.46
CA ASN A 55 -15.09 -4.83 -0.47
C ASN A 55 -13.61 -5.01 -0.84
N GLY A 56 -13.22 -6.17 -1.38
CA GLY A 56 -11.86 -6.51 -1.80
C GLY A 56 -11.31 -5.54 -2.83
N ILE A 57 -12.11 -5.23 -3.86
CA ILE A 57 -11.74 -4.26 -4.89
C ILE A 57 -11.60 -2.85 -4.29
N VAL A 58 -12.51 -2.43 -3.42
CA VAL A 58 -12.45 -1.10 -2.77
C VAL A 58 -11.18 -0.97 -1.93
N PHE A 59 -10.89 -1.94 -1.07
CA PHE A 59 -9.68 -1.93 -0.24
C PHE A 59 -8.39 -2.02 -1.09
N ALA A 60 -8.38 -2.88 -2.12
CA ALA A 60 -7.25 -2.97 -3.05
C ALA A 60 -7.03 -1.64 -3.80
N GLY A 61 -8.11 -0.95 -4.21
CA GLY A 61 -8.05 0.36 -4.84
C GLY A 61 -7.41 1.42 -3.96
N VAL A 62 -7.76 1.46 -2.67
CA VAL A 62 -7.15 2.38 -1.69
C VAL A 62 -5.66 2.06 -1.47
N GLN A 63 -5.32 0.77 -1.28
CA GLN A 63 -3.92 0.34 -1.11
C GLN A 63 -3.08 0.66 -2.35
N PHE A 64 -3.66 0.50 -3.53
CA PHE A 64 -3.05 0.88 -4.80
C PHE A 64 -2.81 2.38 -4.89
N ALA A 65 -3.83 3.22 -4.62
CA ALA A 65 -3.70 4.67 -4.67
C ALA A 65 -2.60 5.21 -3.74
N ILE A 66 -2.57 4.73 -2.48
CA ILE A 66 -1.53 5.10 -1.51
C ILE A 66 -0.13 4.71 -2.02
N THR A 67 -0.02 3.54 -2.64
CA THR A 67 1.27 3.04 -3.14
C THR A 67 1.76 3.83 -4.33
N VAL A 68 0.87 4.22 -5.24
CA VAL A 68 1.19 5.08 -6.39
C VAL A 68 1.65 6.46 -5.91
N MET A 69 0.92 7.10 -4.99
CA MET A 69 1.32 8.40 -4.41
C MET A 69 2.68 8.31 -3.68
N ARG A 70 2.94 7.19 -2.99
CA ARG A 70 4.25 6.95 -2.34
C ARG A 70 5.37 6.66 -3.33
N LEU A 71 5.06 6.13 -4.50
CA LEU A 71 6.05 5.88 -5.56
C LEU A 71 6.46 7.21 -6.21
N GLU A 72 5.49 8.06 -6.53
CA GLU A 72 5.72 9.43 -7.06
C GLU A 72 6.58 10.26 -6.09
N ALA A 73 6.25 10.23 -4.79
CA ALA A 73 7.05 10.92 -3.78
C ALA A 73 8.50 10.42 -3.67
N ARG A 74 8.80 9.17 -4.09
CA ARG A 74 10.17 8.64 -4.11
C ARG A 74 10.95 9.08 -5.35
N ASP A 75 10.27 9.28 -6.49
CA ASP A 75 10.91 9.80 -7.70
C ASP A 75 11.25 11.29 -7.57
N ASP A 76 10.46 12.08 -6.84
CA ASP A 76 10.81 13.47 -6.47
C ASP A 76 11.99 13.55 -5.48
N GLN A 77 12.28 12.45 -4.77
CA GLN A 77 13.46 12.31 -3.90
C GLN A 77 14.66 11.64 -4.61
N SER A 78 14.60 11.42 -5.92
CA SER A 78 15.74 10.92 -6.71
C SER A 78 16.91 11.93 -6.83
N GLY A 79 16.82 13.10 -6.18
CA GLY A 79 17.95 13.98 -5.88
C GLY A 79 18.93 13.45 -4.81
N GLY A 80 18.74 12.23 -4.31
CA GLY A 80 19.70 11.53 -3.45
C GLY A 80 20.90 10.98 -4.23
N GLY A 81 21.59 11.82 -5.01
CA GLY A 81 22.96 11.53 -5.41
C GLY A 81 23.76 11.18 -4.16
N ARG A 82 24.67 10.20 -4.25
CA ARG A 82 25.75 10.04 -3.27
C ARG A 82 26.21 11.46 -2.95
N LYS A 83 26.06 11.95 -1.72
CA LYS A 83 26.72 13.20 -1.33
C LYS A 83 28.19 12.92 -1.60
N ALA A 84 28.70 13.40 -2.73
CA ALA A 84 30.13 13.39 -2.98
C ALA A 84 30.73 14.08 -1.74
N PRO A 85 31.73 13.51 -1.09
CA PRO A 85 32.38 14.16 0.04
C PRO A 85 32.69 15.59 -0.39
N GLU A 86 32.12 16.57 0.31
CA GLU A 86 32.35 17.96 0.00
C GLU A 86 33.85 18.20 0.16
N PRO A 87 34.57 18.66 -0.89
CA PRO A 87 36.00 18.85 -0.79
C PRO A 87 36.25 19.93 0.25
N VAL A 88 36.74 19.51 1.42
CA VAL A 88 37.14 20.41 2.50
C VAL A 88 38.34 21.19 1.98
N LEU A 89 38.12 22.42 1.54
CA LEU A 89 39.20 23.32 1.16
C LEU A 89 39.96 23.70 2.43
N GLN A 90 41.11 23.06 2.66
CA GLN A 90 42.03 23.48 3.72
C GLN A 90 42.68 24.81 3.31
N PRO A 91 42.47 25.90 4.06
CA PRO A 91 43.17 27.14 3.80
C PRO A 91 44.66 26.93 4.08
N VAL A 92 45.49 27.04 3.05
CA VAL A 92 46.95 27.05 3.20
C VAL A 92 47.37 28.51 3.41
N ALA A 93 48.06 28.78 4.53
CA ALA A 93 48.62 30.10 4.78
C ALA A 93 49.79 30.34 3.80
N ILE A 94 49.64 31.33 2.92
CA ILE A 94 50.71 31.75 2.02
C ILE A 94 51.53 32.83 2.74
N PRO A 95 52.83 32.62 3.00
CA PRO A 95 53.67 33.64 3.59
C PRO A 95 53.84 34.79 2.60
N VAL A 96 53.54 36.00 3.05
CA VAL A 96 53.77 37.23 2.30
C VAL A 96 55.18 37.72 2.63
N GLU A 97 56.11 37.58 1.69
CA GLU A 97 57.40 38.27 1.76
C GLU A 97 57.19 39.77 1.50
N ARG A 98 57.77 40.60 2.37
CA ARG A 98 57.77 42.07 2.27
C ARG A 98 58.98 42.56 1.50
#